data_AF-A0A1R1LXE8-F1
#
_entry.id   AF-A0A1R1LXE8-F1
#
_cell.length_a   1.000
_cell.length_b   1.000
_cell.length_c   1.000
_cell.angle_alpha   90.00
_cell.angle_beta   90.00
_cell.angle_gamma   90.00
#
_symmetry.space_group_name_H-M   'P 1'
#
loop_
_entity.id
_entity.type
_entity.pdbx_description
1 polymer ?
#
loop_
_entity_poly.entity_id
_entity_poly.type
_entity_poly.pdbx_seq_one_letter_code
_entity_poly.pdbx_strand_id
1 'polypeptide(L)'
;MAKCRHCSAPMRANNQNCQYCGVRNDVDLHGRLSFHMVQPDSDRLCPNCEKSMQTIDLKIDGKFYIERCVSCYGLFFDSGEIEDVLDHGVSHDNHINNQLITNVSEDRYESGKEIKYRKCPVCQNFMLRRAFGYRSGVVVDRCMDHGVWLDSGELIHLLEWKKAGGQMADDKRTREKLAAEQRKTNTADMSRLSSGSSLRSGSRYESSSGLPDLEDIVGDALSSLVNTFFR
;
A
#
# COMPACT_ATOMS: atom_id res chain seq x y z
N MET A 1 11.60 12.07 12.98
CA MET A 1 11.67 13.23 12.06
C MET A 1 13.05 13.28 11.42
N ALA A 2 13.12 13.33 10.10
CA ALA A 2 14.38 13.52 9.39
C ALA A 2 14.90 14.95 9.58
N LYS A 3 16.21 15.14 9.45
CA LYS A 3 16.87 16.45 9.50
C LYS A 3 17.42 16.80 8.13
N CYS A 4 17.45 18.09 7.79
CA CYS A 4 18.06 18.54 6.56
C CYS A 4 19.57 18.31 6.58
N ARG A 5 20.15 17.72 5.53
CA ARG A 5 21.59 17.48 5.42
C ARG A 5 22.45 18.75 5.34
N HIS A 6 21.83 19.87 4.97
CA HIS A 6 22.53 21.14 4.77
C HIS A 6 22.48 22.02 6.03
N CYS A 7 21.29 22.30 6.56
CA CYS A 7 21.12 23.19 7.70
C CYS A 7 20.72 22.50 9.01
N SER A 8 20.59 21.17 9.03
CA SER A 8 20.15 20.37 10.19
C SER A 8 18.74 20.67 10.72
N ALA A 9 17.98 21.56 10.07
CA ALA A 9 16.62 21.89 10.46
C ALA A 9 15.69 20.67 10.34
N PRO A 10 14.64 20.56 11.17
CA PRO A 10 13.66 19.50 11.06
C PRO A 10 12.96 19.54 9.70
N MET A 11 12.86 18.39 9.04
CA MET A 11 12.14 18.25 7.78
C MET A 11 10.67 17.99 8.06
N ARG A 12 9.79 18.66 7.29
CA ARG A 12 8.38 18.26 7.23
C ARG A 12 8.28 16.88 6.60
N ALA A 13 7.31 16.11 7.06
CA ALA A 13 7.03 14.80 6.49
C ALA A 13 6.66 14.88 5.01
N ASN A 14 7.02 13.84 4.25
CA ASN A 14 6.71 13.67 2.83
C ASN A 14 7.16 14.85 1.92
N ASN A 15 8.01 15.74 2.44
CA ASN A 15 8.53 16.89 1.71
C ASN A 15 10.05 16.81 1.61
N GLN A 16 10.54 16.89 0.38
CA GLN A 16 11.97 16.80 0.07
C GLN A 16 12.65 18.16 0.21
N ASN A 17 11.90 19.26 0.07
CA ASN A 17 12.46 20.60 0.11
C ASN A 17 12.43 21.12 1.54
N CYS A 18 13.62 21.45 2.07
CA CYS A 18 13.72 22.08 3.38
C CYS A 18 13.06 23.46 3.33
N GLN A 19 12.08 23.71 4.19
CA GLN A 19 11.41 25.01 4.26
C GLN A 19 12.31 26.15 4.74
N TYR A 20 13.43 25.82 5.39
CA TYR A 20 14.36 26.79 5.95
C TYR A 20 15.46 27.20 4.97
N CYS A 21 16.11 26.22 4.31
CA CYS A 21 17.23 26.50 3.39
C CYS A 21 16.93 26.21 1.92
N GLY A 22 15.76 25.66 1.59
CA GLY A 22 15.35 25.33 0.22
C GLY A 22 16.02 24.09 -0.38
N VAL A 23 17.05 23.53 0.26
CA VAL A 23 17.77 22.35 -0.25
C VAL A 23 16.83 21.14 -0.32
N ARG A 24 16.95 20.39 -1.41
CA ARG A 24 16.26 19.11 -1.60
C ARG A 24 17.01 17.99 -0.87
N ASN A 25 16.28 17.18 -0.11
CA ASN A 25 16.78 16.11 0.73
C ASN A 25 16.14 14.78 0.31
N ASP A 26 16.94 13.73 0.34
CA ASP A 26 16.45 12.36 0.30
C ASP A 26 16.07 11.97 1.73
N VAL A 27 14.77 11.89 1.99
CA VAL A 27 14.25 11.72 3.34
C VAL A 27 14.30 10.25 3.75
N ASP A 28 13.95 9.32 2.86
CA ASP A 28 13.69 7.92 3.21
C ASP A 28 14.93 7.15 3.67
N LEU A 29 16.07 7.40 3.03
CA LEU A 29 17.30 6.65 3.30
C LEU A 29 18.17 7.28 4.39
N HIS A 30 17.70 8.37 5.01
CA HIS A 30 18.53 9.12 5.95
C HIS A 30 18.58 8.47 7.34
N GLY A 31 19.69 7.77 7.64
CA GLY A 31 20.04 7.32 8.99
C GLY A 31 19.12 6.24 9.58
N ARG A 32 18.26 5.65 8.75
CA ARG A 32 17.34 4.55 9.11
C ARG A 32 17.66 3.26 8.36
N LEU A 33 18.11 3.39 7.10
CA LEU A 33 18.48 2.27 6.23
C LEU A 33 19.85 2.55 5.64
N SER A 34 20.78 1.59 5.76
CA SER A 34 22.02 1.61 5.00
C SER A 34 21.76 1.06 3.60
N PHE A 35 22.30 1.71 2.57
CA PHE A 35 22.19 1.22 1.20
C PHE A 35 23.51 1.34 0.45
N HIS A 36 23.65 0.52 -0.58
CA HIS A 36 24.76 0.58 -1.53
C HIS A 36 24.22 0.74 -2.94
N MET A 37 24.85 1.61 -3.73
CA MET A 37 24.52 1.73 -5.15
C MET A 37 25.03 0.50 -5.89
N VAL A 38 24.16 -0.11 -6.67
CA VAL A 38 24.48 -1.24 -7.54
C VAL A 38 24.62 -0.71 -8.96
N GLN A 39 25.57 -1.25 -9.71
CA GLN A 39 25.79 -0.93 -11.12
C GLN A 39 25.67 -2.22 -11.95
N PRO A 40 25.11 -2.15 -13.18
CA PRO A 40 24.60 -0.94 -13.83
C PRO A 40 23.30 -0.40 -13.21
N ASP A 41 22.99 0.87 -13.50
CA ASP A 41 21.68 1.46 -13.22
C ASP A 41 20.56 0.64 -13.90
N SER A 42 19.32 0.81 -13.42
CA SER A 42 18.16 0.09 -13.92
C SER A 42 17.67 0.64 -15.25
N ASP A 43 17.20 -0.25 -16.12
CA ASP A 43 16.50 0.10 -17.34
C ASP A 43 15.10 0.69 -17.07
N ARG A 44 14.61 0.62 -15.82
CA ARG A 44 13.30 1.11 -15.41
C ARG A 44 13.29 2.64 -15.30
N LEU A 45 12.30 3.27 -15.92
CA LEU A 45 12.10 4.73 -15.87
C LEU A 45 11.23 5.15 -14.69
N CYS A 46 11.59 6.26 -14.06
CA CYS A 46 10.80 6.87 -12.99
C CYS A 46 9.45 7.39 -13.54
N PRO A 47 8.31 7.01 -12.96
CA PRO A 47 6.99 7.43 -13.44
C PRO A 47 6.65 8.89 -13.13
N ASN A 48 7.51 9.60 -12.38
CA ASN A 48 7.33 11.02 -12.08
C ASN A 48 8.15 11.95 -12.97
N CYS A 49 9.34 11.51 -13.41
CA CYS A 49 10.28 12.36 -14.15
C CYS A 49 10.91 11.70 -15.37
N GLU A 50 10.52 10.46 -15.69
CA GLU A 50 10.91 9.71 -16.88
C GLU A 50 12.44 9.51 -17.06
N LYS A 51 13.18 9.60 -15.95
CA LYS A 51 14.62 9.34 -15.92
C LYS A 51 14.89 7.91 -15.46
N SER A 52 15.98 7.31 -15.94
CA SER A 52 16.47 6.02 -15.46
C SER A 52 16.64 6.03 -13.94
N MET A 53 16.24 4.94 -13.32
CA MET A 53 16.37 4.74 -11.87
C MET A 53 17.67 4.00 -11.56
N GLN A 54 18.13 4.19 -10.32
CA GLN A 54 19.29 3.46 -9.81
C GLN A 54 18.80 2.28 -8.98
N THR A 55 19.45 1.13 -9.17
CA THR A 55 19.26 0.00 -8.27
C THR A 55 20.10 0.22 -7.02
N ILE A 56 19.46 0.13 -5.86
CA ILE A 56 20.12 0.21 -4.55
C ILE A 56 19.92 -1.10 -3.80
N ASP A 57 20.98 -1.56 -3.13
CA ASP A 57 20.97 -2.71 -2.25
C ASP A 57 20.78 -2.26 -0.80
N LEU A 58 19.64 -2.58 -0.18
CA LEU A 58 19.36 -2.28 1.22
C LEU A 58 19.98 -3.28 2.20
N LYS A 59 20.55 -4.38 1.70
CA LYS A 59 21.16 -5.46 2.49
C LYS A 59 20.29 -6.05 3.60
N ILE A 60 18.98 -6.10 3.36
CA ILE A 60 18.03 -6.78 4.23
C ILE A 60 18.18 -8.28 3.96
N ASP A 61 18.57 -9.04 4.98
CA ASP A 61 18.76 -10.51 4.91
C ASP A 61 19.61 -11.03 3.73
N GLY A 62 20.56 -10.23 3.27
CA GLY A 62 21.44 -10.58 2.15
C GLY A 62 21.44 -9.51 1.08
N LYS A 63 20.99 -9.86 -0.13
CA LYS A 63 20.88 -8.94 -1.27
C LYS A 63 19.42 -8.53 -1.39
N PHE A 64 19.15 -7.24 -1.29
CA PHE A 64 17.77 -6.72 -1.36
C PHE A 64 17.75 -5.49 -2.26
N TYR A 65 17.32 -5.66 -3.51
CA TYR A 65 17.47 -4.65 -4.54
C TYR A 65 16.16 -3.92 -4.77
N ILE A 66 16.17 -2.59 -4.62
CA ILE A 66 15.02 -1.75 -4.99
C ILE A 66 15.44 -0.67 -5.96
N GLU A 67 14.48 -0.07 -6.64
CA GLU A 67 14.77 1.04 -7.54
C GLU A 67 14.53 2.38 -6.88
N ARG A 68 15.46 3.29 -7.10
CA ARG A 68 15.41 4.65 -6.57
C ARG A 68 15.62 5.66 -7.68
N CYS A 69 14.72 6.64 -7.75
CA CYS A 69 14.91 7.80 -8.62
C CYS A 69 15.86 8.82 -7.99
N VAL A 70 16.93 9.20 -8.70
CA VAL A 70 17.88 10.25 -8.26
C VAL A 70 17.31 11.67 -8.29
N SER A 71 16.26 11.91 -9.07
CA SER A 71 15.69 13.25 -9.25
C SER A 71 14.54 13.52 -8.29
N CYS A 72 13.60 12.57 -8.15
CA CYS A 72 12.44 12.75 -7.30
C CYS A 72 12.50 11.97 -5.98
N TYR A 73 13.55 11.16 -5.76
CA TYR A 73 13.72 10.32 -4.56
C TYR A 73 12.52 9.40 -4.28
N GLY A 74 11.73 9.09 -5.31
CA GLY A 74 10.71 8.05 -5.22
C GLY A 74 11.36 6.68 -5.30
N LEU A 75 10.68 5.71 -4.70
CA LEU A 75 11.14 4.34 -4.56
C LEU A 75 10.14 3.41 -5.23
N PHE A 76 10.66 2.40 -5.93
CA PHE A 76 9.86 1.31 -6.46
C PHE A 76 10.32 0.01 -5.81
N PHE A 77 9.34 -0.69 -5.26
CA PHE A 77 9.48 -2.00 -4.63
C PHE A 77 8.79 -3.01 -5.53
N ASP A 78 9.48 -4.08 -5.90
CA ASP A 78 8.86 -5.21 -6.57
C ASP A 78 7.86 -5.90 -5.62
N SER A 79 7.00 -6.76 -6.18
CA SER A 79 5.95 -7.45 -5.43
C SER A 79 6.49 -8.15 -4.18
N GLY A 80 6.02 -7.75 -2.99
CA GLY A 80 6.41 -8.30 -1.68
C GLY A 80 7.55 -7.55 -0.98
N GLU A 81 8.35 -6.76 -1.71
CA GLU A 81 9.56 -6.14 -1.15
C GLU A 81 9.24 -5.06 -0.11
N ILE A 82 8.15 -4.31 -0.29
CA ILE A 82 7.78 -3.28 0.69
C ILE A 82 7.38 -3.91 2.03
N GLU A 83 6.69 -5.04 2.01
CA GLU A 83 6.34 -5.78 3.21
C GLU A 83 7.61 -6.25 3.94
N ASP A 84 8.59 -6.82 3.23
CA ASP A 84 9.89 -7.23 3.78
C ASP A 84 10.65 -6.05 4.42
N VAL A 85 10.72 -4.91 3.74
CA VAL A 85 11.39 -3.72 4.26
C VAL A 85 10.74 -3.24 5.56
N LEU A 86 9.42 -3.29 5.63
CA LEU A 86 8.68 -2.89 6.82
C LEU A 86 8.88 -3.89 7.97
N ASP A 87 8.91 -5.19 7.69
CA ASP A 87 9.16 -6.23 8.70
C ASP A 87 10.58 -6.13 9.27
N HIS A 88 11.59 -5.91 8.44
CA HIS A 88 12.97 -5.79 8.89
C HIS A 88 13.32 -4.41 9.46
N GLY A 89 12.65 -3.35 9.01
CA GLY A 89 12.95 -1.97 9.38
C GLY A 89 12.46 -1.56 10.78
N VAL A 90 11.70 -2.42 11.48
CA VAL A 90 11.08 -2.09 12.76
C VAL A 90 11.16 -3.28 13.72
N SER A 91 11.50 -3.03 14.98
CA SER A 91 11.41 -4.03 16.03
C SER A 91 9.96 -4.49 16.22
N HIS A 92 9.76 -5.80 16.37
CA HIS A 92 8.45 -6.41 16.58
C HIS A 92 7.98 -6.23 18.03
N ASP A 93 7.63 -5.00 18.38
CA ASP A 93 6.99 -4.70 19.66
C ASP A 93 5.48 -4.98 19.54
N ASN A 94 4.98 -5.93 20.32
CA ASN A 94 3.57 -6.34 20.32
C ASN A 94 2.66 -5.32 21.05
N HIS A 95 2.75 -4.04 20.70
CA HIS A 95 1.96 -2.97 21.32
C HIS A 95 1.35 -2.05 20.26
N ILE A 96 0.04 -1.76 20.40
CA ILE A 96 -0.69 -0.82 19.54
C ILE A 96 -0.80 0.53 20.26
N ASN A 97 -0.14 1.56 19.72
CA ASN A 97 -0.28 2.94 20.17
C ASN A 97 -1.18 3.73 19.20
N ASN A 98 -2.49 3.68 19.43
CA ASN A 98 -3.48 4.36 18.59
C ASN A 98 -3.29 5.88 18.50
N GLN A 99 -2.81 6.53 19.58
CA GLN A 99 -2.53 7.96 19.56
C GLN A 99 -1.36 8.27 18.64
N LEU A 100 -0.27 7.50 18.73
CA LEU A 100 0.88 7.67 17.84
C LEU A 100 0.53 7.37 16.38
N ILE A 101 -0.26 6.33 16.10
CA ILE A 101 -0.79 6.04 14.75
C ILE A 101 -1.56 7.25 14.21
N THR A 102 -2.44 7.83 15.03
CA THR A 102 -3.22 9.03 14.66
C THR A 102 -2.30 10.19 14.32
N ASN A 103 -1.39 10.53 15.22
CA ASN A 103 -0.48 11.66 15.07
C ASN A 103 0.40 11.50 13.83
N VAL A 104 0.95 10.29 13.60
CA VAL A 104 1.76 9.98 12.41
C VAL A 104 0.95 10.20 11.13
N SER A 105 -0.32 9.80 11.11
CA SER A 105 -1.17 9.99 9.93
C SER A 105 -1.57 11.45 9.69
N GLU A 106 -1.89 12.20 10.75
CA GLU A 106 -2.39 13.57 10.66
C GLU A 106 -1.29 14.59 10.36
N ASP A 107 -0.13 14.45 11.01
CA ASP A 107 1.02 15.37 10.89
C ASP A 107 1.62 15.35 9.47
N ARG A 108 1.27 14.32 8.68
CA ARG A 108 1.89 14.01 7.39
C ARG A 108 0.89 13.92 6.24
N TYR A 109 -0.38 14.21 6.51
CA TYR A 109 -1.41 14.30 5.49
C TYR A 109 -1.28 15.64 4.76
N GLU A 110 -0.91 15.60 3.48
CA GLU A 110 -0.85 16.79 2.63
C GLU A 110 -2.22 17.04 1.99
N SER A 111 -2.97 18.01 2.51
CA SER A 111 -4.18 18.50 1.85
C SER A 111 -3.83 19.24 0.55
N GLY A 112 -4.55 18.91 -0.53
CA GLY A 112 -4.41 19.59 -1.82
C GLY A 112 -3.25 19.13 -2.71
N LYS A 113 -2.60 17.99 -2.42
CA LYS A 113 -1.63 17.38 -3.34
C LYS A 113 -2.31 17.02 -4.67
N GLU A 114 -1.80 17.56 -5.77
CA GLU A 114 -2.29 17.27 -7.12
C GLU A 114 -2.25 15.74 -7.38
N ILE A 115 -3.37 15.17 -7.82
CA ILE A 115 -3.46 13.74 -8.12
C ILE A 115 -2.81 13.51 -9.48
N LYS A 116 -1.72 12.73 -9.51
CA LYS A 116 -1.03 12.31 -10.73
C LYS A 116 -1.13 10.80 -10.88
N TYR A 117 -1.74 10.34 -11.95
CA TYR A 117 -1.76 8.91 -12.28
C TYR A 117 -0.40 8.49 -12.84
N ARG A 118 0.16 7.43 -12.26
CA ARG A 118 1.51 6.94 -12.58
C ARG A 118 1.44 5.65 -13.38
N LYS A 119 2.33 5.48 -14.34
CA LYS A 119 2.54 4.21 -15.05
C LYS A 119 3.49 3.31 -14.26
N CYS A 120 3.28 2.00 -14.32
CA CYS A 120 4.19 1.03 -13.75
C CYS A 120 5.54 1.07 -14.49
N PRO A 121 6.69 1.16 -13.78
CA PRO A 121 8.01 1.14 -14.42
C PRO A 121 8.30 -0.14 -15.23
N VAL A 122 7.57 -1.23 -14.95
CA VAL A 122 7.75 -2.53 -15.60
C VAL A 122 6.81 -2.71 -16.79
N CYS A 123 5.48 -2.71 -16.57
CA CYS A 123 4.50 -2.98 -17.64
C CYS A 123 3.86 -1.74 -18.27
N GLN A 124 4.16 -0.53 -17.79
CA GLN A 124 3.64 0.75 -18.30
C GLN A 124 2.11 0.94 -18.17
N ASN A 125 1.39 0.01 -17.55
CA ASN A 125 -0.02 0.18 -17.18
C ASN A 125 -0.17 1.17 -16.01
N PHE A 126 -1.31 1.84 -15.91
CA PHE A 126 -1.58 2.73 -14.79
C PHE A 126 -1.65 1.96 -13.47
N MET A 127 -0.94 2.47 -12.48
CA MET A 127 -0.97 1.94 -11.13
C MET A 127 -2.20 2.42 -10.38
N LEU A 128 -2.77 1.54 -9.55
CA LEU A 128 -3.94 1.84 -8.74
C LEU A 128 -3.52 2.56 -7.47
N ARG A 129 -4.10 3.73 -7.25
CA ARG A 129 -3.90 4.50 -6.03
C ARG A 129 -4.68 3.87 -4.87
N ARG A 130 -4.00 3.39 -3.84
CA ARG A 130 -4.60 2.71 -2.68
C ARG A 130 -3.98 3.20 -1.38
N ALA A 131 -4.81 3.39 -0.36
CA ALA A 131 -4.29 3.58 1.00
C ALA A 131 -3.51 2.33 1.42
N PHE A 132 -2.32 2.49 2.00
CA PHE A 132 -1.45 1.36 2.33
C PHE A 132 -2.05 0.50 3.46
N GLY A 133 -2.54 1.14 4.52
CA GLY A 133 -3.17 0.48 5.65
C GLY A 133 -4.04 1.42 6.48
N TYR A 134 -4.83 0.87 7.40
CA TYR A 134 -5.70 1.63 8.29
C TYR A 134 -4.93 2.70 9.06
N ARG A 135 -5.32 3.97 8.83
CA ARG A 135 -4.70 5.15 9.44
C ARG A 135 -3.18 5.23 9.21
N SER A 136 -2.70 4.66 8.11
CA SER A 136 -1.31 4.86 7.69
C SER A 136 -1.05 6.28 7.19
N GLY A 137 -2.08 7.00 6.72
CA GLY A 137 -1.91 8.33 6.12
C GLY A 137 -1.12 8.34 4.81
N VAL A 138 -0.73 7.16 4.31
CA VAL A 138 0.07 6.97 3.09
C VAL A 138 -0.80 6.34 2.01
N VAL A 139 -0.71 6.90 0.81
CA VAL A 139 -1.45 6.42 -0.36
C VAL A 139 -0.44 6.06 -1.43
N VAL A 140 -0.26 4.76 -1.65
CA VAL A 140 0.70 4.22 -2.60
C VAL A 140 0.07 4.00 -3.97
N ASP A 141 0.89 3.99 -5.01
CA ASP A 141 0.49 3.58 -6.35
C ASP A 141 0.93 2.12 -6.57
N ARG A 142 -0.03 1.20 -6.65
CA ARG A 142 0.23 -0.25 -6.75
C ARG A 142 -0.08 -0.79 -8.14
N CYS A 143 0.87 -1.47 -8.74
CA CYS A 143 0.65 -2.38 -9.87
C CYS A 143 0.25 -3.75 -9.31
N MET A 144 -0.74 -4.41 -9.92
CA MET A 144 -1.21 -5.71 -9.45
C MET A 144 -0.18 -6.83 -9.64
N ASP A 145 0.66 -6.72 -10.67
CA ASP A 145 1.58 -7.80 -11.06
C ASP A 145 3.03 -7.54 -10.60
N HIS A 146 3.46 -6.27 -10.59
CA HIS A 146 4.89 -5.94 -10.54
C HIS A 146 5.37 -5.34 -9.23
N GLY A 147 4.56 -4.53 -8.53
CA GLY A 147 5.06 -3.84 -7.35
C GLY A 147 4.36 -2.54 -6.97
N VAL A 148 5.01 -1.79 -6.09
CA VAL A 148 4.48 -0.61 -5.42
C VAL A 148 5.44 0.56 -5.58
N TRP A 149 4.89 1.72 -5.93
CA TRP A 149 5.60 2.99 -5.96
C TRP A 149 5.28 3.83 -4.73
N LEU A 150 6.34 4.35 -4.09
CA LEU A 150 6.29 5.28 -2.98
C LEU A 150 6.92 6.62 -3.39
N ASP A 151 6.24 7.71 -3.02
CA ASP A 151 6.84 9.03 -3.06
C ASP A 151 7.85 9.21 -1.92
N SER A 152 8.77 10.14 -2.09
CA SER A 152 9.80 10.37 -1.07
C SER A 152 9.20 10.79 0.28
N GLY A 153 9.71 10.20 1.35
CA GLY A 153 9.29 10.37 2.73
C GLY A 153 8.21 9.38 3.17
N GLU A 154 7.52 8.73 2.23
CA GLU A 154 6.45 7.79 2.54
C GLU A 154 6.97 6.50 3.18
N LEU A 155 8.17 6.04 2.82
CA LEU A 155 8.75 4.84 3.45
C LEU A 155 9.01 5.08 4.92
N ILE A 156 9.63 6.22 5.27
CA ILE A 156 9.83 6.60 6.68
C ILE A 156 8.51 6.73 7.42
N HIS A 157 7.48 7.26 6.77
CA HIS A 157 6.15 7.36 7.35
C HIS A 157 5.61 5.96 7.68
N LEU A 158 5.67 5.02 6.73
CA LEU A 158 5.20 3.65 6.95
C LEU A 158 6.00 2.92 8.06
N LEU A 159 7.32 3.11 8.13
CA LEU A 159 8.14 2.57 9.22
C LEU A 159 7.71 3.12 10.59
N GLU A 160 7.42 4.41 10.69
CA GLU A 160 6.94 5.03 11.93
C GLU A 160 5.52 4.57 12.30
N TRP A 161 4.63 4.43 11.31
CA TRP A 161 3.29 3.86 11.50
C TRP A 161 3.35 2.40 11.97
N LYS A 162 4.19 1.57 11.35
CA LYS A 162 4.38 0.18 11.75
C LYS A 162 4.96 0.07 13.16
N LYS A 163 5.95 0.89 13.49
CA LYS A 163 6.51 0.99 14.85
C LYS A 163 5.47 1.36 15.90
N ALA A 164 4.44 2.11 15.54
CA ALA A 164 3.33 2.44 16.42
C ALA A 164 2.30 1.30 16.57
N GLY A 165 2.51 0.13 15.95
CA GLY A 165 1.57 -1.00 15.92
C GLY A 165 0.49 -0.86 14.85
N GLY A 166 0.73 -0.04 13.82
CA GLY A 166 -0.23 0.25 12.76
C GLY A 166 -0.72 -0.99 12.00
N GLN A 167 0.19 -1.89 11.64
CA GLN A 167 -0.14 -3.13 10.93
C GLN A 167 -1.05 -4.03 11.77
N MET A 168 -0.75 -4.23 13.05
CA MET A 168 -1.60 -5.01 13.96
C MET A 168 -3.02 -4.42 14.08
N ALA A 169 -3.13 -3.09 14.09
CA ALA A 169 -4.42 -2.40 14.13
C ALA A 169 -5.21 -2.59 12.82
N ASP A 170 -4.53 -2.54 11.67
CA ASP A 170 -5.11 -2.82 10.36
C ASP A 170 -5.59 -4.27 10.27
N ASP A 171 -4.76 -5.24 10.63
CA ASP A 171 -5.09 -6.67 10.63
C ASP A 171 -6.29 -6.98 11.51
N LYS A 172 -6.34 -6.39 12.71
CA LYS A 172 -7.48 -6.54 13.63
C LYS A 172 -8.77 -6.04 12.98
N ARG A 173 -8.73 -4.85 12.37
CA ARG A 173 -9.88 -4.24 11.71
C ARG A 173 -10.33 -5.03 10.50
N THR A 174 -9.39 -5.52 9.69
CA THR A 174 -9.69 -6.35 8.51
C THR A 174 -10.36 -7.65 8.94
N ARG A 175 -9.85 -8.33 9.97
CA ARG A 175 -10.49 -9.51 10.55
C ARG A 175 -11.90 -9.24 11.08
N GLU A 176 -12.10 -8.12 11.78
CA GLU A 176 -13.42 -7.72 12.29
C GLU A 176 -14.43 -7.46 11.15
N LYS A 177 -13.99 -6.83 10.05
CA LYS A 177 -14.83 -6.61 8.85
C LYS A 177 -15.22 -7.92 8.17
N LEU A 178 -14.24 -8.79 7.91
CA LEU A 178 -14.48 -10.10 7.28
C LEU A 178 -15.45 -10.93 8.13
N ALA A 179 -15.26 -10.96 9.45
CA ALA A 179 -16.17 -11.66 10.36
C ALA A 179 -17.58 -11.06 10.36
N ALA A 180 -17.71 -9.74 10.24
CA ALA A 180 -19.01 -9.06 10.14
C ALA A 180 -19.72 -9.35 8.80
N GLU A 181 -18.98 -9.42 7.69
CA GLU A 181 -19.50 -9.78 6.37
C GLU A 181 -19.98 -11.24 6.34
N GLN A 182 -19.20 -12.19 6.86
CA GLN A 182 -19.59 -13.60 6.99
C GLN A 182 -20.85 -13.80 7.84
N ARG A 183 -21.03 -12.99 8.89
CA ARG A 183 -22.27 -13.04 9.70
C ARG A 183 -23.48 -12.60 8.89
N LYS A 184 -23.36 -11.56 8.06
CA LYS A 184 -24.45 -11.05 7.22
C LYS A 184 -24.84 -12.06 6.14
N THR A 185 -23.87 -12.67 5.46
CA THR A 185 -24.15 -13.72 4.45
C THR A 185 -24.86 -14.91 5.08
N ASN A 186 -24.38 -15.40 6.23
CA ASN A 186 -25.00 -16.54 6.90
C ASN A 186 -26.45 -16.25 7.35
N THR A 187 -26.74 -15.03 7.82
CA THR A 187 -28.12 -14.63 8.14
C THR A 187 -29.01 -14.51 6.90
N ALA A 188 -28.47 -14.02 5.78
CA ALA A 188 -29.19 -13.91 4.52
C ALA A 188 -29.53 -15.30 3.94
N ASP A 189 -28.60 -16.25 3.97
CA ASP A 189 -28.84 -17.61 3.49
C ASP A 189 -29.84 -18.38 4.37
N MET A 190 -29.78 -18.22 5.70
CA MET A 190 -30.76 -18.81 6.63
C MET A 190 -32.18 -18.28 6.40
N SER A 191 -32.34 -16.99 6.12
CA SER A 191 -33.65 -16.39 5.81
C SER A 191 -34.20 -16.82 4.45
N ARG A 192 -33.34 -17.04 3.44
CA ARG A 192 -33.74 -17.60 2.13
C ARG A 192 -34.20 -19.05 2.22
N LEU A 193 -33.48 -19.89 2.99
CA LEU A 193 -33.85 -21.30 3.23
C LEU A 193 -35.19 -21.43 3.98
N SER A 194 -35.46 -20.55 4.96
CA SER A 194 -36.74 -20.52 5.68
C SER A 194 -37.93 -20.06 4.82
N SER A 195 -37.68 -19.39 3.70
CA SER A 195 -38.73 -18.85 2.80
C SER A 195 -39.05 -19.79 1.63
N GLY A 196 -38.22 -20.82 1.41
CA GLY A 196 -38.33 -21.77 0.29
C GLY A 196 -39.24 -22.97 0.52
N SER A 197 -39.82 -23.14 1.70
CA SER A 197 -40.75 -24.24 2.00
C SER A 197 -42.22 -23.83 1.78
N SER A 198 -42.59 -23.57 0.52
CA SER A 198 -43.99 -23.63 0.09
C SER A 198 -44.06 -24.24 -1.30
N LEU A 199 -44.31 -25.55 -1.33
CA LEU A 199 -44.65 -26.30 -2.53
C LEU A 199 -45.95 -25.74 -3.11
N ARG A 200 -45.90 -25.21 -4.33
CA ARG A 200 -47.08 -25.13 -5.17
C ARG A 200 -46.74 -25.49 -6.62
N SER A 201 -47.22 -26.68 -6.99
CA SER A 201 -47.38 -27.15 -8.36
C SER A 201 -48.13 -26.11 -9.19
N GLY A 202 -47.59 -25.75 -10.35
CA GLY A 202 -48.27 -24.91 -11.32
C GLY A 202 -47.40 -24.59 -12.54
N SER A 203 -47.53 -25.41 -13.58
CA SER A 203 -47.03 -25.11 -14.92
C SER A 203 -47.67 -23.83 -15.47
N ARG A 204 -46.85 -22.87 -15.92
CA ARG A 204 -47.05 -22.22 -17.22
C ARG A 204 -45.80 -21.45 -17.66
N TYR A 205 -45.43 -21.68 -18.91
CA TYR A 205 -44.42 -20.98 -19.68
C TYR A 205 -44.82 -19.52 -19.88
N GLU A 206 -43.89 -18.59 -19.66
CA GLU A 206 -43.75 -17.42 -20.53
C GLU A 206 -42.33 -16.86 -20.48
N SER A 207 -41.82 -16.57 -21.66
CA SER A 207 -40.46 -16.15 -21.97
C SER A 207 -40.38 -14.62 -21.91
N SER A 208 -39.42 -14.08 -21.17
CA SER A 208 -38.77 -12.83 -21.56
C SER A 208 -37.34 -12.76 -21.05
N SER A 209 -36.49 -12.40 -22.01
CA SER A 209 -35.06 -12.16 -21.94
C SER A 209 -34.69 -11.01 -20.99
N GLY A 210 -33.76 -11.26 -20.08
CA GLY A 210 -33.00 -10.25 -19.35
C GLY A 210 -31.63 -10.82 -19.00
N LEU A 211 -30.58 -10.21 -19.54
CA LEU A 211 -29.17 -10.55 -19.27
C LEU A 211 -28.87 -10.43 -17.77
N PRO A 212 -28.03 -11.31 -17.17
CA PRO A 212 -27.52 -11.08 -15.83
C PRO A 212 -26.48 -9.95 -15.83
N ASP A 213 -26.63 -9.03 -14.87
CA ASP A 213 -25.70 -7.93 -14.61
C ASP A 213 -24.29 -8.44 -14.30
N LEU A 214 -23.30 -7.79 -14.89
CA LEU A 214 -21.87 -8.18 -14.92
C LEU A 214 -21.15 -7.98 -13.57
N GLU A 215 -21.86 -7.75 -12.47
CA GLU A 215 -21.26 -7.45 -11.15
C GLU A 215 -21.18 -8.67 -10.22
N ASP A 216 -21.89 -9.77 -10.48
CA ASP A 216 -21.93 -10.94 -9.59
C ASP A 216 -20.83 -11.99 -9.84
N ILE A 217 -20.00 -11.85 -10.89
CA ILE A 217 -18.91 -12.80 -11.19
C ILE A 217 -17.58 -12.43 -10.52
N VAL A 218 -17.46 -11.22 -9.95
CA VAL A 218 -16.20 -10.75 -9.34
C VAL A 218 -16.10 -11.11 -7.85
N GLY A 219 -17.19 -11.58 -7.22
CA GLY A 219 -17.24 -11.91 -5.79
C GLY A 219 -16.65 -13.29 -5.42
N ASP A 220 -16.82 -14.30 -6.26
CA ASP A 220 -16.47 -15.69 -5.92
C ASP A 220 -15.03 -16.10 -6.28
N ALA A 221 -14.31 -15.28 -7.06
CA ALA A 221 -12.90 -15.55 -7.40
C ALA A 221 -11.90 -14.99 -6.37
N LEU A 222 -12.30 -14.02 -5.53
CA LEU A 222 -11.38 -13.36 -4.59
C LEU A 222 -11.26 -14.10 -3.25
N SER A 223 -12.24 -14.91 -2.86
CA SER A 223 -12.19 -15.72 -1.64
C SER A 223 -11.19 -16.88 -1.73
N SER A 224 -10.91 -17.40 -2.94
CA SER A 224 -9.90 -18.45 -3.14
C SER A 224 -8.46 -17.93 -3.23
N LEU A 225 -8.24 -16.65 -3.55
CA LEU A 225 -6.88 -16.09 -3.70
C LEU A 225 -6.29 -15.54 -2.39
N VAL A 226 -7.14 -15.12 -1.44
CA VAL A 226 -6.68 -14.62 -0.13
C VAL A 226 -6.03 -15.73 0.72
N ASN A 227 -6.34 -17.00 0.47
CA ASN A 227 -5.73 -18.13 1.19
C ASN A 227 -4.38 -18.61 0.64
N THR A 228 -3.87 -18.05 -0.46
CA THR A 228 -2.59 -18.48 -1.06
C THR A 228 -1.45 -17.48 -0.87
N PHE A 229 -1.74 -16.28 -0.35
CA PHE A 229 -0.74 -15.22 -0.14
C PHE A 229 -0.26 -15.05 1.31
N PHE A 230 -0.76 -15.89 2.24
CA PHE A 230 -0.22 -16.01 3.60
C PHE A 230 0.43 -17.39 3.78
N ARG A 231 1.59 -17.58 3.14
CA ARG A 231 2.58 -18.58 3.52
C ARG A 231 3.97 -18.16 3.08
#